data_AF-A0A532E898-F1
#
_entry.id   AF-A0A532E898-F1
#
_cell.length_a   1.000
_cell.length_b   1.000
_cell.length_c   1.000
_cell.angle_alpha   90.00
_cell.angle_beta   90.00
_cell.angle_gamma   90.00
#
_symmetry.space_group_name_H-M   'P 1'
#
loop_
_entity.id
_entity.type
_entity.pdbx_description
1 polymer ?
#
loop_
_entity_poly.entity_id
_entity_poly.type
_entity_poly.pdbx_seq_one_letter_code
_entity_poly.pdbx_strand_id
1 'polypeptide(L)'
;MMRQIAIYAGTIALLLATSSPGFSQGSREGGTSDSTMGKGAGTSTPTETLQPDKKTDLTGGKQGIPEEYADTPVRQGKLEEEKGSKYANASVYNTQGAEIGKIHQVLKDTKTGDIEYVVFVPNESKRPIPIRWSQFVTKGDKLQLNLKKEDIQNPVSMNSSKDMSPDIKQYMDKMEQVREAPTASGNPGVPGQNFFDVNELAAIRTEEECVFTESHRLIFRILTQGIATGLRIDHVDGLYDPEHYLQQLQAWAAAELPREREGDAPSLFVLVEKILGEGEQLPRSWPVAGTTGYDFLNLVNGLFVRADQEQAMEALYTRFIGERRPYRDLVYQSKKLIMRASMSSELNVLGHQLNRLSERDRHYRDFTLNSLTHAVREIIACFPVYRSYLTTDREAPLDRDQAYIVLAVARAKRRNPTLNGQIFDFVRDLLLGKLDPSTGLTKEDQIRFVTKFQQTTGPVMAKGVEDTAFYVYNRLISLNEVGGDPAHFGSSVEAFHQAIRERRAGWPYSMSATSTHDTKRGEDVRARINVLPELRERWSKAIARWARLNRRYRTEVEERPAPDRNDEYLFYQTLVGAWPLMTMDEVRYEEFVTRIERYM
;
A
#
# COMPACT_ATOMS: atom_id res chain seq x y z
N MET A 1 -17.90 -10.71 -5.80
CA MET A 1 -16.62 -10.59 -5.07
C MET A 1 -15.52 -11.12 -6.00
N MET A 2 -14.92 -10.24 -6.82
CA MET A 2 -13.79 -10.59 -7.69
C MET A 2 -12.57 -10.86 -6.79
N ARG A 3 -11.99 -12.05 -6.85
CA ARG A 3 -10.73 -12.35 -6.17
C ARG A 3 -9.59 -12.05 -7.15
N GLN A 4 -8.92 -10.92 -6.96
CA GLN A 4 -7.57 -10.73 -7.49
C GLN A 4 -6.64 -11.67 -6.72
N ILE A 5 -5.97 -12.57 -7.43
CA ILE A 5 -4.93 -13.41 -6.84
C ILE A 5 -3.62 -12.67 -7.04
N ALA A 6 -3.11 -12.05 -5.97
CA ALA A 6 -1.77 -11.49 -5.93
C ALA A 6 -0.78 -12.64 -5.65
N ILE A 7 0.16 -12.87 -6.57
CA ILE A 7 1.32 -13.72 -6.31
C ILE A 7 2.48 -12.77 -5.98
N TYR A 8 3.03 -12.90 -4.77
CA TYR A 8 4.16 -12.11 -4.29
C TYR A 8 5.47 -12.77 -4.70
N ALA A 9 6.37 -12.00 -5.32
CA ALA A 9 7.76 -12.37 -5.54
C ALA A 9 8.64 -11.14 -5.24
N GLY A 10 9.03 -10.96 -3.97
CA GLY A 10 9.77 -9.77 -3.54
C GLY A 10 8.96 -8.46 -3.69
N THR A 11 9.65 -7.36 -4.00
CA THR A 11 9.13 -5.97 -4.19
C THR A 11 8.12 -5.81 -5.35
N ILE A 12 7.61 -6.91 -5.93
CA ILE A 12 6.73 -6.87 -7.09
C ILE A 12 5.58 -7.86 -6.89
N ALA A 13 4.36 -7.35 -7.02
CA ALA A 13 3.14 -8.16 -7.06
C ALA A 13 2.63 -8.27 -8.50
N LEU A 14 2.34 -9.49 -8.94
CA LEU A 14 1.78 -9.76 -10.26
C LEU A 14 0.26 -9.48 -10.25
N LEU A 15 -0.21 -8.64 -11.17
CA LEU A 15 -1.64 -8.41 -11.38
C LEU A 15 -2.19 -9.46 -12.35
N LEU A 16 -3.00 -10.38 -11.82
CA LEU A 16 -3.72 -11.40 -12.58
C LEU A 16 -5.21 -11.03 -12.65
N ALA A 17 -5.69 -10.63 -13.81
CA ALA A 17 -7.13 -10.53 -14.06
C ALA A 17 -7.68 -11.92 -14.35
N THR A 18 -8.45 -12.50 -13.41
CA THR A 18 -9.23 -13.71 -13.67
C THR A 18 -10.71 -13.42 -13.43
N SER A 19 -11.53 -13.65 -14.45
CA SER A 19 -12.98 -13.68 -14.31
C SER A 19 -13.38 -15.04 -13.72
N SER A 20 -13.84 -15.06 -12.47
CA SER A 20 -14.59 -16.22 -11.95
C SER A 20 -16.09 -16.01 -12.20
N PRO A 21 -16.84 -17.05 -12.62
CA PRO A 21 -18.29 -16.98 -12.74
C PRO A 21 -18.91 -16.85 -11.34
N GLY A 22 -19.60 -15.75 -11.09
CA GLY A 22 -20.36 -15.56 -9.86
C GLY A 22 -21.56 -16.51 -9.82
N PHE A 23 -21.62 -17.35 -8.79
CA PHE A 23 -22.85 -18.04 -8.40
C PHE A 23 -23.91 -16.99 -8.04
N SER A 24 -24.91 -16.82 -8.91
CA SER A 24 -26.18 -16.21 -8.53
C SER A 24 -26.89 -17.21 -7.62
N GLN A 25 -27.19 -16.81 -6.38
CA GLN A 25 -28.22 -17.51 -5.62
C GLN A 25 -29.54 -17.26 -6.35
N GLY A 26 -30.11 -18.35 -6.85
CA GLY A 26 -31.43 -18.34 -7.46
C GLY A 26 -32.47 -17.80 -6.49
N SER A 27 -33.32 -16.94 -7.04
CA SER A 27 -34.63 -16.58 -6.47
C SER A 27 -35.36 -17.84 -6.01
N ARG A 28 -35.50 -18.03 -4.70
CA ARG A 28 -36.47 -18.99 -4.16
C ARG A 28 -37.80 -18.28 -3.99
N GLU A 29 -38.76 -18.82 -4.74
CA GLU A 29 -40.18 -18.55 -4.71
C GLU A 29 -40.77 -18.68 -3.30
N GLY A 30 -41.88 -17.97 -3.11
CA GLY A 30 -42.61 -17.91 -1.85
C GLY A 30 -43.04 -19.29 -1.34
N GLY A 31 -42.76 -19.52 -0.06
CA GLY A 31 -43.33 -20.59 0.72
C GLY A 31 -43.79 -20.03 2.05
N THR A 32 -45.10 -19.92 2.21
CA THR A 32 -45.76 -19.67 3.49
C THR A 32 -45.48 -20.83 4.45
N SER A 33 -44.88 -20.55 5.61
CA SER A 33 -44.95 -21.46 6.76
C SER A 33 -45.16 -20.65 8.03
N ASP A 34 -46.37 -20.82 8.57
CA ASP A 34 -46.83 -20.39 9.87
C ASP A 34 -46.08 -21.15 10.97
N SER A 35 -45.50 -20.46 11.95
CA SER A 35 -45.26 -21.04 13.29
C SER A 35 -45.12 -19.95 14.36
N THR A 36 -46.25 -19.68 15.00
CA THR A 36 -46.37 -19.11 16.34
C THR A 36 -45.56 -19.92 17.37
N MET A 37 -44.61 -19.28 18.08
CA MET A 37 -44.43 -19.32 19.55
C MET A 37 -43.22 -18.45 19.96
N GLY A 38 -43.47 -17.27 20.55
CA GLY A 38 -42.91 -16.97 21.88
C GLY A 38 -42.51 -15.49 22.01
N LYS A 39 -43.43 -14.65 22.50
CA LYS A 39 -43.21 -13.22 22.78
C LYS A 39 -42.34 -13.05 24.03
N GLY A 40 -41.26 -12.27 23.94
CA GLY A 40 -40.53 -11.75 25.10
C GLY A 40 -39.40 -10.78 24.72
N ALA A 41 -39.54 -9.52 25.15
CA ALA A 41 -38.60 -8.39 25.05
C ALA A 41 -38.39 -7.78 23.64
N GLY A 42 -39.02 -6.62 23.41
CA GLY A 42 -38.99 -5.90 22.14
C GLY A 42 -37.63 -5.34 21.77
N THR A 43 -37.09 -5.83 20.65
CA THR A 43 -36.15 -5.13 19.80
C THR A 43 -36.94 -4.59 18.61
N SER A 44 -37.29 -3.31 18.64
CA SER A 44 -37.77 -2.63 17.44
C SER A 44 -36.61 -2.61 16.43
N THR A 45 -36.65 -3.52 15.46
CA THR A 45 -35.84 -3.41 14.24
C THR A 45 -36.17 -2.05 13.62
N PRO A 46 -35.19 -1.16 13.36
CA PRO A 46 -35.48 0.06 12.64
C PRO A 46 -36.04 -0.33 11.27
N THR A 47 -37.34 -0.11 11.06
CA THR A 47 -38.04 -0.33 9.79
C THR A 47 -37.96 0.92 8.91
N GLU A 48 -37.01 1.81 9.17
CA GLU A 48 -36.71 2.91 8.25
C GLU A 48 -36.03 2.30 7.03
N THR A 49 -36.83 2.07 6.00
CA THR A 49 -36.36 1.97 4.63
C THR A 49 -35.70 3.32 4.33
N LEU A 50 -34.38 3.39 4.46
CA LEU A 50 -33.58 4.53 4.00
C LEU A 50 -33.93 4.73 2.53
N GLN A 51 -34.66 5.80 2.22
CA GLN A 51 -34.84 6.19 0.83
C GLN A 51 -33.45 6.55 0.28
N PRO A 52 -33.05 6.01 -0.88
CA PRO A 52 -31.76 6.35 -1.46
C PRO A 52 -31.65 7.86 -1.59
N ASP A 53 -30.62 8.45 -0.98
CA ASP A 53 -30.37 9.88 -1.11
C ASP A 53 -29.99 10.16 -2.57
N LYS A 54 -30.84 10.92 -3.27
CA LYS A 54 -30.59 11.35 -4.66
C LYS A 54 -29.27 12.12 -4.81
N LYS A 55 -28.71 12.64 -3.71
CA LYS A 55 -27.39 13.31 -3.73
C LYS A 55 -26.21 12.34 -3.85
N THR A 56 -26.38 11.06 -3.50
CA THR A 56 -25.32 10.05 -3.54
C THR A 56 -25.49 9.01 -4.65
N ASP A 57 -26.60 9.08 -5.40
CA ASP A 57 -26.86 8.19 -6.53
C ASP A 57 -26.08 8.64 -7.77
N LEU A 58 -24.89 8.06 -7.94
CA LEU A 58 -24.04 8.27 -9.11
C LEU A 58 -24.51 7.50 -10.36
N THR A 59 -25.48 6.58 -10.24
CA THR A 59 -25.96 5.75 -11.37
C THR A 59 -27.29 6.24 -11.95
N GLY A 60 -27.90 7.26 -11.35
CA GLY A 60 -29.20 7.80 -11.78
C GLY A 60 -30.33 6.77 -11.70
N GLY A 61 -30.25 5.85 -10.74
CA GLY A 61 -31.24 4.79 -10.50
C GLY A 61 -31.02 3.50 -11.32
N LYS A 62 -29.91 3.37 -12.05
CA LYS A 62 -29.56 2.13 -12.77
C LYS A 62 -28.85 1.13 -11.85
N GLN A 63 -29.20 -0.16 -11.93
CA GLN A 63 -28.48 -1.24 -11.25
C GLN A 63 -27.23 -1.63 -12.07
N GLY A 64 -26.10 -1.79 -11.38
CA GLY A 64 -24.80 -2.14 -11.99
C GLY A 64 -23.91 -0.91 -12.23
N ILE A 65 -22.62 -1.16 -12.44
CA ILE A 65 -21.66 -0.13 -12.87
C ILE A 65 -21.93 0.11 -14.37
N PRO A 66 -22.31 1.33 -14.80
CA PRO A 66 -22.53 1.59 -16.23
C PRO A 66 -21.24 1.31 -17.01
N GLU A 67 -21.33 0.62 -18.16
CA GLU A 67 -20.17 0.15 -18.93
C GLU A 67 -19.20 1.28 -19.31
N GLU A 68 -19.70 2.51 -19.46
CA GLU A 68 -18.93 3.74 -19.70
C GLU A 68 -17.94 4.11 -18.58
N TYR A 69 -18.10 3.55 -17.37
CA TYR A 69 -17.17 3.72 -16.25
C TYR A 69 -16.17 2.55 -16.12
N ALA A 70 -16.30 1.49 -16.92
CA ALA A 70 -15.46 0.29 -16.88
C ALA A 70 -14.37 0.32 -17.96
N ASP A 71 -13.66 1.44 -18.10
CA ASP A 71 -12.52 1.55 -19.02
C ASP A 71 -11.30 0.89 -18.37
N THR A 72 -11.07 -0.40 -18.61
CA THR A 72 -9.88 -1.08 -18.09
C THR A 72 -8.80 -1.21 -19.19
N PRO A 73 -7.58 -0.75 -18.94
CA PRO A 73 -6.48 -0.79 -19.93
C PRO A 73 -5.91 -2.19 -20.16
N VAL A 74 -6.40 -3.21 -19.44
CA VAL A 74 -5.96 -4.60 -19.51
C VAL A 74 -6.93 -5.40 -20.39
N ARG A 75 -6.40 -6.37 -21.16
CA ARG A 75 -7.21 -7.29 -21.99
C ARG A 75 -8.40 -7.86 -21.18
N GLN A 76 -9.61 -7.45 -21.55
CA GLN A 76 -10.87 -8.02 -21.05
C GLN A 76 -11.40 -9.08 -22.02
N GLY A 77 -10.63 -10.12 -22.28
CA GLY A 77 -11.21 -11.34 -22.79
C GLY A 77 -12.15 -11.89 -21.73
N LYS A 78 -13.47 -11.79 -21.90
CA LYS A 78 -14.39 -12.53 -21.03
C LYS A 78 -14.25 -14.00 -21.42
N LEU A 79 -13.68 -14.78 -20.52
CA LEU A 79 -13.57 -16.22 -20.68
C LEU A 79 -14.90 -16.86 -20.31
N GLU A 80 -15.56 -17.46 -21.29
CA GLU A 80 -16.78 -18.23 -21.07
C GLU A 80 -16.53 -19.72 -21.31
N GLU A 81 -17.18 -20.55 -20.50
CA GLU A 81 -17.12 -22.00 -20.65
C GLU A 81 -17.87 -22.43 -21.92
N GLU A 82 -17.16 -23.10 -22.83
CA GLU A 82 -17.76 -23.67 -24.02
C GLU A 82 -18.49 -24.98 -23.67
N LYS A 83 -19.78 -24.85 -23.34
CA LYS A 83 -20.69 -25.97 -23.08
C LYS A 83 -21.00 -26.74 -24.37
N GLY A 84 -20.08 -27.61 -24.79
CA GLY A 84 -20.19 -28.40 -26.02
C GLY A 84 -18.87 -28.61 -26.77
N SER A 85 -17.74 -28.17 -26.20
CA SER A 85 -16.44 -28.35 -26.84
C SER A 85 -16.13 -29.83 -27.08
N LYS A 86 -15.66 -30.16 -28.30
CA LYS A 86 -15.18 -31.53 -28.63
C LYS A 86 -13.99 -31.97 -27.77
N TYR A 87 -13.34 -31.03 -27.08
CA TYR A 87 -12.22 -31.28 -26.18
C TYR A 87 -12.65 -31.47 -24.72
N ALA A 88 -13.92 -31.25 -24.38
CA ALA A 88 -14.44 -31.55 -23.05
C ALA A 88 -14.35 -33.08 -22.80
N ASN A 89 -13.77 -33.47 -21.67
CA ASN A 89 -13.44 -34.85 -21.30
C ASN A 89 -12.40 -35.55 -22.19
N ALA A 90 -11.70 -34.85 -23.08
CA ALA A 90 -10.65 -35.44 -23.90
C ALA A 90 -9.46 -35.90 -23.04
N SER A 91 -8.94 -37.10 -23.33
CA SER A 91 -7.70 -37.62 -22.73
C SER A 91 -6.49 -36.88 -23.27
N VAL A 92 -5.60 -36.47 -22.36
CA VAL A 92 -4.37 -35.73 -22.66
C VAL A 92 -3.18 -36.64 -22.45
N TYR A 93 -2.24 -36.60 -23.40
CA TYR A 93 -1.04 -37.42 -23.42
C TYR A 93 0.21 -36.57 -23.25
N ASN A 94 1.26 -37.11 -22.62
CA ASN A 94 2.57 -36.46 -22.58
C ASN A 94 3.35 -36.66 -23.90
N THR A 95 4.54 -36.05 -23.99
CA THR A 95 5.46 -36.19 -25.13
C THR A 95 5.93 -37.62 -25.39
N GLN A 96 5.80 -38.52 -24.41
CA GLN A 96 6.17 -39.95 -24.47
C GLN A 96 4.97 -40.85 -24.82
N GLY A 97 3.78 -40.29 -25.04
CA GLY A 97 2.58 -41.02 -25.45
C GLY A 97 1.76 -41.65 -24.32
N ALA A 98 2.08 -41.40 -23.05
CA ALA A 98 1.32 -41.87 -21.89
C ALA A 98 0.17 -40.91 -21.55
N GLU A 99 -1.00 -41.45 -21.19
CA GLU A 99 -2.15 -40.66 -20.75
C GLU A 99 -1.90 -40.07 -19.35
N ILE A 100 -1.92 -38.74 -19.25
CA ILE A 100 -1.57 -38.01 -18.03
C ILE A 100 -2.77 -37.36 -17.33
N GLY A 101 -3.92 -37.28 -17.99
CA GLY A 101 -5.15 -36.73 -17.40
C GLY A 101 -6.22 -36.41 -18.44
N LYS A 102 -7.24 -35.66 -18.04
CA LYS A 102 -8.36 -35.26 -18.91
C LYS A 102 -8.67 -33.78 -18.83
N ILE A 103 -9.21 -33.22 -19.90
CA ILE A 103 -9.77 -31.86 -19.89
C ILE A 103 -11.15 -31.89 -19.24
N HIS A 104 -11.34 -31.10 -18.20
CA HIS A 104 -12.61 -30.95 -17.51
C HIS A 104 -13.45 -29.80 -18.09
N GLN A 105 -12.82 -28.66 -18.41
CA GLN A 105 -13.50 -27.48 -18.95
C GLN A 105 -12.67 -26.82 -20.06
N VAL A 106 -13.36 -26.17 -20.99
CA VAL A 106 -12.77 -25.42 -22.09
C VAL A 106 -13.28 -23.99 -22.01
N LEU A 107 -12.37 -23.03 -21.94
CA LEU A 107 -12.67 -21.60 -21.81
C LEU A 107 -12.30 -20.88 -23.10
N LYS A 108 -13.28 -20.20 -23.70
CA LYS A 108 -13.12 -19.40 -24.91
C LYS A 108 -13.13 -17.92 -24.62
N ASP A 109 -12.34 -17.19 -25.38
CA ASP A 109 -12.46 -15.74 -25.45
C ASP A 109 -13.73 -15.39 -26.25
N THR A 110 -14.65 -14.65 -25.62
CA THR A 110 -15.93 -14.26 -26.21
C THR A 110 -15.82 -13.31 -27.41
N LYS A 111 -14.68 -12.65 -27.59
CA LYS A 111 -14.42 -11.71 -28.69
C LYS A 111 -13.74 -12.37 -29.88
N THR A 112 -12.78 -13.28 -29.66
CA THR A 112 -12.08 -13.98 -30.77
C THR A 112 -12.74 -15.31 -31.13
N GLY A 113 -13.47 -15.94 -30.20
CA GLY A 113 -14.05 -17.27 -30.37
C GLY A 113 -13.04 -18.42 -30.22
N ASP A 114 -11.77 -18.10 -29.94
CA ASP A 114 -10.70 -19.06 -29.77
C ASP A 114 -10.71 -19.68 -28.36
N ILE A 115 -10.26 -20.92 -28.27
CA ILE A 115 -9.99 -21.56 -26.98
C ILE A 115 -8.70 -20.96 -26.43
N GLU A 116 -8.79 -20.29 -25.28
CA GLU A 116 -7.61 -19.68 -24.65
C GLU A 116 -7.06 -20.54 -23.51
N TYR A 117 -7.94 -21.16 -22.72
CA TYR A 117 -7.59 -22.00 -21.59
C TYR A 117 -8.43 -23.28 -21.55
N VAL A 118 -7.84 -24.34 -20.98
CA VAL A 118 -8.56 -25.55 -20.61
C VAL A 118 -8.23 -25.92 -19.17
N VAL A 119 -9.22 -26.41 -18.43
CA VAL A 119 -9.01 -26.94 -17.09
C VAL A 119 -8.63 -28.40 -17.24
N PHE A 120 -7.36 -28.72 -17.01
CA PHE A 120 -6.80 -30.05 -17.08
C PHE A 120 -6.80 -30.71 -15.70
N VAL A 121 -7.24 -31.95 -15.60
CA VAL A 121 -7.23 -32.76 -14.38
C VAL A 121 -6.24 -33.90 -14.56
N PRO A 122 -5.05 -33.85 -13.92
CA PRO A 122 -4.08 -34.93 -13.99
C PRO A 122 -4.62 -36.20 -13.32
N ASN A 123 -4.27 -37.38 -13.86
CA ASN A 123 -4.68 -38.67 -13.32
C ASN A 123 -4.15 -38.91 -11.89
N GLU A 124 -2.92 -38.46 -11.62
CA GLU A 124 -2.24 -38.66 -10.33
C GLU A 124 -2.79 -37.74 -9.22
N SER A 125 -2.95 -36.44 -9.48
CA SER A 125 -3.33 -35.45 -8.45
C SER A 125 -4.83 -35.21 -8.34
N LYS A 126 -5.60 -35.49 -9.40
CA LYS A 126 -7.04 -35.20 -9.53
C LYS A 126 -7.44 -33.74 -9.22
N ARG A 127 -6.48 -32.82 -9.15
CA ARG A 127 -6.74 -31.39 -8.94
C ARG A 127 -6.90 -30.71 -10.30
N PRO A 128 -7.95 -29.90 -10.52
CA PRO A 128 -8.08 -29.13 -11.74
C PRO A 128 -7.01 -28.04 -11.83
N ILE A 129 -6.30 -27.96 -12.95
CA ILE A 129 -5.24 -27.00 -13.25
C ILE A 129 -5.59 -26.28 -14.56
N PRO A 130 -5.71 -24.94 -14.59
CA PRO A 130 -5.90 -24.22 -15.85
C PRO A 130 -4.59 -24.22 -16.66
N ILE A 131 -4.66 -24.63 -17.92
CA ILE A 131 -3.54 -24.66 -18.86
C ILE A 131 -3.93 -23.89 -20.13
N ARG A 132 -3.04 -23.02 -20.64
CA ARG A 132 -3.25 -22.32 -21.92
C ARG A 132 -3.38 -23.32 -23.08
N TRP A 133 -4.32 -23.07 -23.98
CA TRP A 133 -4.54 -23.93 -25.15
C TRP A 133 -3.31 -24.07 -26.06
N SER A 134 -2.49 -23.02 -26.16
CA SER A 134 -1.24 -23.02 -26.93
C SER A 134 -0.20 -24.04 -26.45
N GLN A 135 -0.35 -24.61 -25.25
CA GLN A 135 0.51 -25.67 -24.73
C GLN A 135 0.10 -27.06 -25.24
N PHE A 136 -1.04 -27.19 -25.92
CA PHE A 136 -1.52 -28.44 -26.49
C PHE A 136 -1.25 -28.50 -27.98
N VAL A 137 -0.76 -29.66 -28.43
CA VAL A 137 -0.56 -29.98 -29.85
C VAL A 137 -1.43 -31.18 -30.18
N THR A 138 -2.25 -31.06 -31.21
CA THR A 138 -3.04 -32.19 -31.70
C THR A 138 -2.17 -33.04 -32.63
N LYS A 139 -1.92 -34.31 -32.27
CA LYS A 139 -1.22 -35.28 -33.13
C LYS A 139 -2.16 -36.45 -33.43
N GLY A 140 -2.73 -36.47 -34.64
CA GLY A 140 -3.80 -37.41 -34.99
C GLY A 140 -5.03 -37.19 -34.09
N ASP A 141 -5.59 -38.27 -33.53
CA ASP A 141 -6.74 -38.20 -32.61
C ASP A 141 -6.36 -37.94 -31.14
N LYS A 142 -5.07 -37.67 -30.85
CA LYS A 142 -4.57 -37.49 -29.47
C LYS A 142 -4.17 -36.04 -29.20
N LEU A 143 -4.58 -35.54 -28.04
CA LEU A 143 -4.19 -34.23 -27.55
C LEU A 143 -2.92 -34.36 -26.70
N GLN A 144 -1.80 -33.81 -27.18
CA GLN A 144 -0.52 -33.88 -26.51
C GLN A 144 -0.23 -32.58 -25.75
N LEU A 145 0.06 -32.65 -24.46
CA LEU A 145 0.49 -31.50 -23.66
C LEU A 145 2.01 -31.38 -23.68
N ASN A 146 2.52 -30.18 -24.00
CA ASN A 146 3.95 -29.89 -24.08
C ASN A 146 4.52 -29.34 -22.76
N LEU A 147 4.30 -30.05 -21.65
CA LEU A 147 4.85 -29.73 -20.33
C LEU A 147 5.63 -30.92 -19.76
N LYS A 148 6.70 -30.66 -18.99
CA LYS A 148 7.44 -31.72 -18.31
C LYS A 148 6.65 -32.20 -17.09
N LYS A 149 6.87 -33.46 -16.68
CA LYS A 149 6.18 -34.05 -15.51
C LYS A 149 6.40 -33.24 -14.22
N GLU A 150 7.58 -32.63 -14.10
CA GLU A 150 7.98 -31.74 -13.01
C GLU A 150 7.10 -30.47 -12.92
N ASP A 151 6.67 -29.92 -14.06
CA ASP A 151 5.85 -28.68 -14.13
C ASP A 151 4.38 -28.93 -13.74
N ILE A 152 3.93 -30.19 -13.81
CA ILE A 152 2.54 -30.61 -13.51
C ILE A 152 2.37 -30.95 -12.02
N GLN A 153 3.46 -31.33 -11.33
CA GLN A 153 3.42 -31.83 -9.95
C GLN A 153 3.66 -30.77 -8.86
N ASN A 154 4.09 -29.56 -9.20
CA ASN A 154 4.37 -28.50 -8.22
C ASN A 154 3.39 -27.32 -8.31
N PRO A 155 2.18 -27.42 -7.71
CA PRO A 155 1.52 -26.21 -7.28
C PRO A 155 2.36 -25.63 -6.14
N VAL A 156 2.93 -24.45 -6.32
CA VAL A 156 3.63 -23.70 -5.28
C VAL A 156 2.78 -23.72 -4.00
N SER A 157 3.20 -24.55 -3.05
CA SER A 157 2.67 -24.52 -1.70
C SER A 157 3.08 -23.19 -1.09
N MET A 158 2.10 -22.36 -0.71
CA MET A 158 2.30 -21.07 -0.02
C MET A 158 2.94 -21.18 1.38
N ASN A 159 3.60 -22.29 1.69
CA ASN A 159 4.41 -22.50 2.90
C ASN A 159 5.90 -22.73 2.56
N SER A 160 6.46 -21.97 1.62
CA SER A 160 7.88 -22.08 1.23
C SER A 160 8.86 -21.38 2.20
N SER A 161 8.46 -21.09 3.43
CA SER A 161 9.37 -20.55 4.46
C SER A 161 10.37 -21.57 5.02
N LYS A 162 10.43 -22.79 4.44
CA LYS A 162 11.38 -23.85 4.81
C LYS A 162 11.97 -24.60 3.62
N ASP A 163 12.15 -23.93 2.48
CA ASP A 163 12.99 -24.51 1.42
C ASP A 163 14.47 -24.33 1.82
N MET A 164 15.06 -25.37 2.44
CA MET A 164 16.49 -25.46 2.68
C MET A 164 17.16 -26.30 1.60
N SER A 165 17.01 -25.91 0.34
CA SER A 165 17.85 -26.47 -0.71
C SER A 165 19.34 -26.25 -0.34
N PRO A 166 20.25 -27.20 -0.66
CA PRO A 166 21.67 -27.09 -0.32
C PRO A 166 22.30 -25.78 -0.81
N ASP A 167 21.81 -25.27 -1.94
CA ASP A 167 22.26 -24.03 -2.56
C ASP A 167 21.87 -22.81 -1.70
N ILE A 168 20.61 -22.73 -1.22
CA ILE A 168 20.14 -21.64 -0.35
C ILE A 168 20.93 -21.63 0.96
N LYS A 169 21.19 -22.81 1.54
CA LYS A 169 22.00 -22.91 2.76
C LYS A 169 23.43 -22.41 2.53
N GLN A 170 24.05 -22.78 1.41
CA GLN A 170 25.39 -22.28 1.06
C GLN A 170 25.42 -20.76 0.86
N TYR A 171 24.35 -20.17 0.31
CA TYR A 171 24.22 -18.71 0.20
C TYR A 171 23.97 -18.04 1.56
N MET A 172 23.14 -18.63 2.41
CA MET A 172 22.91 -18.16 3.79
C MET A 172 24.20 -18.18 4.61
N ASP A 173 24.95 -19.29 4.57
CA ASP A 173 26.24 -19.43 5.26
C ASP A 173 27.27 -18.40 4.74
N LYS A 174 27.28 -18.13 3.42
CA LYS A 174 28.10 -17.07 2.83
C LYS A 174 27.66 -15.68 3.27
N MET A 175 26.35 -15.42 3.36
CA MET A 175 25.81 -14.14 3.83
C MET A 175 26.14 -13.90 5.30
N GLU A 176 26.05 -14.93 6.16
CA GLU A 176 26.47 -14.86 7.56
C GLU A 176 27.97 -14.61 7.68
N GLN A 177 28.82 -15.30 6.90
CA GLN A 177 30.25 -15.01 6.86
C GLN A 177 30.56 -13.56 6.44
N VAL A 178 29.82 -13.00 5.48
CA VAL A 178 29.98 -11.60 5.07
C VAL A 178 29.49 -10.64 6.15
N ARG A 179 28.41 -10.97 6.88
CA ARG A 179 27.88 -10.18 8.00
C ARG A 179 28.80 -10.18 9.22
N GLU A 180 29.47 -11.30 9.49
CA GLU A 180 30.39 -11.48 10.61
C GLU A 180 31.83 -11.03 10.29
N ALA A 181 32.15 -10.79 9.02
CA ALA A 181 33.47 -10.31 8.63
C ALA A 181 33.73 -8.91 9.21
N PRO A 182 34.85 -8.70 9.93
CA PRO A 182 35.21 -7.38 10.43
C PRO A 182 35.40 -6.42 9.24
N THR A 183 34.70 -5.28 9.27
CA THR A 183 34.85 -4.23 8.24
C THR A 183 36.32 -3.83 8.15
N ALA A 184 36.97 -4.17 7.03
CA ALA A 184 38.36 -3.81 6.79
C ALA A 184 38.53 -2.29 6.91
N SER A 185 39.54 -1.87 7.67
CA SER A 185 39.90 -0.46 7.84
C SER A 185 40.26 0.15 6.49
N GLY A 186 39.36 0.96 5.92
CA GLY A 186 39.62 1.70 4.69
C GLY A 186 38.41 1.94 3.79
N ASN A 187 37.32 1.20 3.97
CA ASN A 187 36.06 1.50 3.28
C ASN A 187 34.91 1.07 4.19
N PRO A 188 34.17 1.99 4.84
CA PRO A 188 33.02 1.61 5.64
C PRO A 188 31.94 1.12 4.68
N GLY A 189 31.93 -0.19 4.41
CA GLY A 189 30.78 -0.87 3.84
C GLY A 189 29.59 -0.53 4.72
N VAL A 190 28.61 0.16 4.16
CA VAL A 190 27.38 0.50 4.85
C VAL A 190 26.69 -0.82 5.21
N PRO A 191 26.34 -1.09 6.49
CA PRO A 191 25.52 -2.24 6.84
C PRO A 191 24.27 -2.24 5.96
N GLY A 192 23.87 -3.40 5.46
CA GLY A 192 22.73 -3.55 4.55
C GLY A 192 21.52 -2.76 5.05
N GLN A 193 20.97 -1.91 4.18
CA GLN A 193 19.79 -1.12 4.49
C GLN A 193 18.60 -2.06 4.60
N ASN A 194 17.81 -1.95 5.66
CA ASN A 194 16.64 -2.81 5.87
C ASN A 194 15.38 -2.16 5.28
N PHE A 195 14.37 -2.98 4.95
CA PHE A 195 13.03 -2.49 4.67
C PHE A 195 12.42 -1.94 5.97
N PHE A 196 12.40 -0.62 6.10
CA PHE A 196 12.09 0.08 7.35
C PHE A 196 12.99 -0.35 8.54
N ASP A 197 12.40 -0.95 9.59
CA ASP A 197 13.07 -1.48 10.80
C ASP A 197 13.03 -3.02 10.86
N VAL A 198 12.66 -3.68 9.75
CA VAL A 198 12.53 -5.14 9.70
C VAL A 198 13.89 -5.76 9.37
N ASN A 199 14.54 -6.35 10.37
CA ASN A 199 15.91 -6.90 10.25
C ASN A 199 16.02 -8.08 9.27
N GLU A 200 14.90 -8.74 8.98
CA GLU A 200 14.80 -9.90 8.11
C GLU A 200 14.79 -9.52 6.61
N LEU A 201 14.59 -8.24 6.28
CA LEU A 201 14.46 -7.75 4.90
C LEU A 201 15.63 -6.82 4.53
N ALA A 202 16.59 -7.32 3.75
CA ALA A 202 17.68 -6.52 3.22
C ALA A 202 17.32 -5.89 1.87
N ALA A 203 17.60 -4.60 1.71
CA ALA A 203 17.42 -3.87 0.46
C ALA A 203 18.39 -4.36 -0.61
N ILE A 204 17.91 -4.41 -1.84
CA ILE A 204 18.70 -4.73 -3.03
C ILE A 204 19.01 -3.46 -3.81
N ARG A 205 20.20 -3.42 -4.40
CA ARG A 205 20.71 -2.28 -5.16
C ARG A 205 20.25 -2.32 -6.61
N THR A 206 18.96 -2.12 -6.85
CA THR A 206 18.37 -2.17 -8.20
C THR A 206 18.85 -1.05 -9.13
N GLU A 207 19.59 -0.06 -8.61
CA GLU A 207 20.27 0.93 -9.44
C GLU A 207 21.46 0.33 -10.23
N GLU A 208 22.00 -0.81 -9.78
CA GLU A 208 23.02 -1.55 -10.50
C GLU A 208 22.37 -2.43 -11.57
N GLU A 209 22.76 -2.24 -12.83
CA GLU A 209 22.13 -2.89 -13.99
C GLU A 209 22.11 -4.43 -13.89
N CYS A 210 23.18 -5.03 -13.38
CA CYS A 210 23.26 -6.49 -13.21
C CYS A 210 22.26 -7.01 -12.16
N VAL A 211 22.03 -6.25 -11.08
CA VAL A 211 21.07 -6.59 -10.03
C VAL A 211 19.65 -6.42 -10.55
N PHE A 212 19.37 -5.32 -11.25
CA PHE A 212 18.08 -5.10 -11.90
C PHE A 212 17.74 -6.25 -12.85
N THR A 213 18.67 -6.58 -13.76
CA THR A 213 18.49 -7.63 -14.77
C THR A 213 18.19 -8.97 -14.13
N GLU A 214 19.01 -9.40 -13.16
CA GLU A 214 18.87 -10.72 -12.57
C GLU A 214 17.60 -10.83 -11.71
N SER A 215 17.27 -9.79 -10.94
CA SER A 215 16.05 -9.77 -10.12
C SER A 215 14.76 -9.77 -10.95
N HIS A 216 14.78 -9.23 -12.16
CA HIS A 216 13.57 -9.11 -13.00
C HIS A 216 13.45 -10.20 -14.08
N ARG A 217 14.48 -11.03 -14.28
CA ARG A 217 14.51 -12.07 -15.33
C ARG A 217 13.30 -13.01 -15.30
N LEU A 218 12.92 -13.49 -14.11
CA LEU A 218 11.74 -14.36 -13.95
C LEU A 218 10.43 -13.61 -14.27
N ILE A 219 10.32 -12.36 -13.83
CA ILE A 219 9.13 -11.53 -14.04
C ILE A 219 8.94 -11.28 -15.54
N PHE A 220 10.00 -10.96 -16.28
CA PHE A 220 9.95 -10.80 -17.72
C PHE A 220 9.63 -12.10 -18.46
N ARG A 221 10.08 -13.25 -17.96
CA ARG A 221 9.65 -14.55 -18.49
C ARG A 221 8.14 -14.76 -18.34
N ILE A 222 7.55 -14.37 -17.21
CA ILE A 222 6.10 -14.45 -16.96
C ILE A 222 5.34 -13.51 -17.91
N LEU A 223 5.85 -12.28 -18.12
CA LEU A 223 5.25 -11.29 -19.02
C LEU A 223 5.32 -11.72 -20.49
N THR A 224 6.47 -12.17 -20.96
CA THR A 224 6.68 -12.66 -22.34
C THR A 224 5.84 -13.89 -22.67
N GLN A 225 5.57 -14.75 -21.67
CA GLN A 225 4.63 -15.88 -21.80
C GLN A 225 3.15 -15.47 -21.75
N GLY A 226 2.87 -14.18 -21.55
CA GLY A 226 1.51 -13.64 -21.42
C GLY A 226 0.77 -14.14 -20.17
N ILE A 227 1.49 -14.61 -19.16
CA ILE A 227 0.86 -15.07 -17.90
C ILE A 227 0.37 -13.87 -17.09
N ALA A 228 1.11 -12.75 -17.14
CA ALA A 228 0.70 -11.47 -16.59
C ALA A 228 0.72 -10.39 -17.69
N THR A 229 -0.09 -9.35 -17.50
CA THR A 229 -0.29 -8.25 -18.47
C THR A 229 0.13 -6.89 -17.92
N GLY A 230 0.53 -6.84 -16.65
CA GLY A 230 0.96 -5.63 -15.97
C GLY A 230 1.58 -5.94 -14.61
N LEU A 231 2.19 -4.93 -14.01
CA LEU A 231 2.90 -5.04 -12.73
C LEU A 231 2.36 -4.02 -11.73
N ARG A 232 2.33 -4.42 -10.45
CA ARG A 232 2.24 -3.50 -9.31
C ARG A 232 3.60 -3.50 -8.61
N ILE A 233 4.28 -2.36 -8.63
CA ILE A 233 5.57 -2.15 -7.97
C ILE A 233 5.31 -1.82 -6.50
N ASP A 234 5.82 -2.65 -5.59
CA ASP A 234 5.79 -2.44 -4.15
C ASP A 234 6.79 -1.36 -3.75
N HIS A 235 6.44 -0.54 -2.77
CA HIS A 235 7.34 0.39 -2.10
C HIS A 235 8.32 1.14 -3.02
N VAL A 236 7.80 1.79 -4.06
CA VAL A 236 8.61 2.52 -5.06
C VAL A 236 9.48 3.62 -4.41
N ASP A 237 9.03 4.16 -3.29
CA ASP A 237 9.72 5.19 -2.51
C ASP A 237 10.95 4.66 -1.73
N GLY A 238 11.18 3.35 -1.69
CA GLY A 238 12.40 2.76 -1.13
C GLY A 238 13.60 2.76 -2.09
N LEU A 239 13.33 2.93 -3.40
CA LEU A 239 14.36 2.83 -4.43
C LEU A 239 15.34 4.01 -4.38
N TYR A 240 16.57 3.75 -4.84
CA TYR A 240 17.62 4.77 -4.97
C TYR A 240 17.18 5.89 -5.93
N ASP A 241 16.91 5.51 -7.18
CA ASP A 241 16.32 6.36 -8.21
C ASP A 241 15.07 5.67 -8.81
N PRO A 242 13.87 5.98 -8.29
CA PRO A 242 12.66 5.33 -8.76
C PRO A 242 12.28 5.72 -10.21
N GLU A 243 12.65 6.92 -10.66
CA GLU A 243 12.36 7.34 -12.04
C GLU A 243 13.19 6.52 -13.02
N HIS A 244 14.48 6.40 -12.76
CA HIS A 244 15.39 5.59 -13.57
C HIS A 244 14.96 4.12 -13.60
N TYR A 245 14.62 3.55 -12.44
CA TYR A 245 14.11 2.18 -12.35
C TYR A 245 12.87 1.95 -13.24
N LEU A 246 11.90 2.86 -13.18
CA LEU A 246 10.67 2.75 -13.98
C LEU A 246 10.94 2.93 -15.48
N GLN A 247 11.89 3.79 -15.86
CA GLN A 247 12.33 3.95 -17.24
C GLN A 247 13.02 2.69 -17.77
N GLN A 248 13.93 2.09 -17.00
CA GLN A 248 14.58 0.83 -17.35
C GLN A 248 13.54 -0.29 -17.53
N LEU A 249 12.57 -0.39 -16.61
CA LEU A 249 11.48 -1.37 -16.69
C LEU A 249 10.67 -1.24 -17.98
N GLN A 250 10.31 -0.02 -18.36
CA GLN A 250 9.55 0.23 -19.59
C GLN A 250 10.39 0.03 -20.85
N ALA A 251 11.68 0.39 -20.83
CA ALA A 251 12.60 0.14 -21.93
C ALA A 251 12.76 -1.35 -22.20
N TRP A 252 12.93 -2.16 -21.16
CA TRP A 252 13.00 -3.61 -21.30
C TRP A 252 11.67 -4.20 -21.78
N ALA A 253 10.54 -3.71 -21.26
CA ALA A 253 9.22 -4.11 -21.74
C ALA A 253 9.02 -3.80 -23.24
N ALA A 254 9.47 -2.64 -23.70
CA ALA A 254 9.39 -2.23 -25.09
C ALA A 254 10.25 -3.11 -26.03
N ALA A 255 11.32 -3.70 -25.51
CA ALA A 255 12.22 -4.57 -26.28
C ALA A 255 11.71 -6.02 -26.37
N GLU A 256 11.14 -6.56 -25.29
CA GLU A 256 10.80 -7.99 -25.18
C GLU A 256 9.32 -8.29 -25.40
N LEU A 257 8.42 -7.33 -25.15
CA LEU A 257 6.98 -7.56 -25.23
C LEU A 257 6.43 -7.15 -26.61
N PRO A 258 5.46 -7.89 -27.17
CA PRO A 258 4.80 -7.51 -28.41
C PRO A 258 4.14 -6.12 -28.27
N ARG A 259 4.41 -5.21 -29.21
CA ARG A 259 3.73 -3.92 -29.27
C ARG A 259 2.28 -4.13 -29.73
N GLU A 260 1.33 -4.00 -28.81
CA GLU A 260 -0.10 -4.09 -29.13
C GLU A 260 -0.76 -2.74 -29.47
N ARG A 261 -0.12 -1.61 -29.13
CA ARG A 261 -0.67 -0.26 -29.35
C ARG A 261 0.27 0.60 -30.20
N GLU A 262 -0.28 1.20 -31.26
CA GLU A 262 0.36 2.33 -31.94
C GLU A 262 0.18 3.59 -31.08
N GLY A 263 1.28 4.26 -30.70
CA GLY A 263 1.27 5.53 -29.95
C GLY A 263 2.34 5.63 -28.85
N ASP A 264 2.32 6.75 -28.11
CA ASP A 264 3.29 7.10 -27.05
C ASP A 264 3.01 6.45 -25.67
N ALA A 265 2.08 5.49 -25.59
CA ALA A 265 1.73 4.85 -24.32
C ALA A 265 2.85 3.92 -23.83
N PRO A 266 3.07 3.78 -22.51
CA PRO A 266 4.06 2.84 -21.98
C PRO A 266 3.79 1.41 -22.45
N SER A 267 4.86 0.66 -22.74
CA SER A 267 4.76 -0.70 -23.30
C SER A 267 4.20 -1.71 -22.30
N LEU A 268 4.31 -1.44 -21.00
CA LEU A 268 3.77 -2.26 -19.91
C LEU A 268 2.83 -1.44 -19.03
N PHE A 269 1.68 -2.01 -18.68
CA PHE A 269 0.80 -1.43 -17.66
C PHE A 269 1.44 -1.59 -16.28
N VAL A 270 1.83 -0.47 -15.66
CA VAL A 270 2.52 -0.45 -14.36
C VAL A 270 1.76 0.44 -13.38
N LEU A 271 1.42 -0.10 -12.22
CA LEU A 271 0.97 0.67 -11.06
C LEU A 271 2.09 0.71 -10.02
N VAL A 272 2.20 1.82 -9.31
CA VAL A 272 3.16 1.96 -8.20
C VAL A 272 2.42 2.10 -6.89
N GLU A 273 2.84 1.35 -5.88
CA GLU A 273 2.48 1.69 -4.51
C GLU A 273 3.27 2.93 -4.09
N LYS A 274 2.59 4.07 -4.09
CA LYS A 274 3.13 5.34 -3.64
C LYS A 274 2.06 6.08 -2.85
N ILE A 275 2.39 6.46 -1.63
CA ILE A 275 1.49 7.22 -0.77
C ILE A 275 1.69 8.72 -1.05
N LEU A 276 0.63 9.38 -1.52
CA LEU A 276 0.64 10.81 -1.81
C LEU A 276 0.18 11.57 -0.56
N GLY A 277 1.00 12.52 -0.11
CA GLY A 277 0.59 13.49 0.91
C GLY A 277 -0.44 14.48 0.37
N GLU A 278 -0.96 15.33 1.26
CA GLU A 278 -1.93 16.36 0.89
C GLU A 278 -1.38 17.31 -0.19
N GLY A 279 -2.11 17.44 -1.30
CA GLY A 279 -1.72 18.28 -2.44
C GLY A 279 -0.51 17.76 -3.24
N GLU A 280 0.04 16.61 -2.87
CA GLU A 280 1.15 15.99 -3.59
C GLU A 280 0.64 15.35 -4.89
N GLN A 281 1.36 15.58 -5.99
CA GLN A 281 1.10 14.92 -7.27
C GLN A 281 2.20 13.91 -7.58
N LEU A 282 1.79 12.75 -8.11
CA LEU A 282 2.72 11.76 -8.65
C LEU A 282 3.59 12.41 -9.75
N PRO A 283 4.90 12.14 -9.81
CA PRO A 283 5.78 12.75 -10.81
C PRO A 283 5.31 12.42 -12.24
N ARG A 284 5.03 13.44 -13.06
CA ARG A 284 4.54 13.25 -14.44
C ARG A 284 5.57 12.59 -15.37
N SER A 285 6.84 12.63 -15.00
CA SER A 285 7.93 11.96 -15.71
C SER A 285 7.90 10.44 -15.54
N TRP A 286 7.18 9.90 -14.56
CA TRP A 286 7.16 8.47 -14.30
C TRP A 286 6.33 7.74 -15.36
N PRO A 287 6.90 6.77 -16.08
CA PRO A 287 6.20 6.07 -17.16
C PRO A 287 5.31 4.95 -16.59
N VAL A 288 4.29 5.33 -15.84
CA VAL A 288 3.35 4.44 -15.13
C VAL A 288 1.90 4.80 -15.43
N ALA A 289 0.98 3.90 -15.12
CA ALA A 289 -0.45 4.16 -15.22
C ALA A 289 -1.02 4.96 -14.03
N GLY A 290 -0.32 4.91 -12.89
CA GLY A 290 -0.65 5.68 -11.69
C GLY A 290 -0.36 4.91 -10.40
N THR A 291 -1.03 5.30 -9.31
CA THR A 291 -0.88 4.68 -7.99
C THR A 291 -1.80 3.47 -7.80
N THR A 292 -1.57 2.72 -6.72
CA THR A 292 -2.48 1.69 -6.20
C THR A 292 -3.77 2.23 -5.55
N GLY A 293 -3.95 3.55 -5.45
CA GLY A 293 -5.25 4.16 -5.18
C GLY A 293 -5.55 4.64 -3.76
N TYR A 294 -4.57 4.74 -2.87
CA TYR A 294 -4.77 5.35 -1.54
C TYR A 294 -5.20 6.83 -1.62
N ASP A 295 -4.78 7.55 -2.65
CA ASP A 295 -5.22 8.91 -2.95
C ASP A 295 -6.73 8.95 -3.24
N PHE A 296 -7.24 8.01 -4.04
CA PHE A 296 -8.67 7.87 -4.28
C PHE A 296 -9.42 7.44 -3.01
N LEU A 297 -8.87 6.48 -2.25
CA LEU A 297 -9.45 5.99 -1.00
C LEU A 297 -9.75 7.12 -0.02
N ASN A 298 -8.76 7.98 0.24
CA ASN A 298 -8.90 9.08 1.20
C ASN A 298 -9.84 10.17 0.66
N LEU A 299 -9.79 10.44 -0.65
CA LEU A 299 -10.69 11.38 -1.31
C LEU A 299 -12.16 10.95 -1.19
N VAL A 300 -12.48 9.69 -1.51
CA VAL A 300 -13.85 9.18 -1.44
C VAL A 300 -14.33 9.01 0.00
N ASN A 301 -13.44 8.63 0.93
CA ASN A 301 -13.78 8.55 2.35
C ASN A 301 -14.18 9.93 2.91
N GLY A 302 -13.44 10.98 2.56
CA GLY A 302 -13.72 12.36 3.00
C GLY A 302 -15.07 12.90 2.53
N LEU A 303 -15.62 12.38 1.42
CA LEU A 303 -16.96 12.73 0.93
C LEU A 303 -18.08 12.32 1.89
N PHE A 304 -17.89 11.21 2.60
CA PHE A 304 -18.89 10.65 3.53
C PHE A 304 -18.75 11.20 4.95
N VAL A 305 -17.79 12.10 5.20
CA VAL A 305 -17.63 12.74 6.51
C VAL A 305 -18.25 14.12 6.50
N ARG A 306 -19.10 14.40 7.50
CA ARG A 306 -19.71 15.72 7.73
C ARG A 306 -18.66 16.77 8.12
N ALA A 307 -18.06 17.41 7.12
CA ALA A 307 -17.02 18.44 7.29
C ALA A 307 -17.46 19.59 8.23
N ASP A 308 -18.74 19.96 8.22
CA ASP A 308 -19.31 21.00 9.09
C ASP A 308 -19.31 20.65 10.59
N GLN A 309 -19.11 19.38 10.94
CA GLN A 309 -19.06 18.90 12.32
C GLN A 309 -17.64 18.84 12.90
N GLU A 310 -16.61 19.32 12.19
CA GLU A 310 -15.21 19.24 12.63
C GLU A 310 -15.00 19.84 14.04
N GLN A 311 -15.36 21.11 14.23
CA GLN A 311 -15.15 21.80 15.51
C GLN A 311 -15.92 21.13 16.66
N ALA A 312 -17.11 20.63 16.34
CA ALA A 312 -17.99 19.97 17.28
C ALA A 312 -17.42 18.60 17.72
N MET A 313 -16.80 17.87 16.81
CA MET A 313 -16.12 16.60 17.09
C MET A 313 -14.79 16.82 17.81
N GLU A 314 -14.01 17.85 17.46
CA GLU A 314 -12.79 18.25 18.19
C GLU A 314 -13.11 18.57 19.66
N ALA A 315 -14.17 19.34 19.91
CA ALA A 315 -14.59 19.69 21.27
C ALA A 315 -15.08 18.46 22.06
N LEU A 316 -15.79 17.53 21.41
CA LEU A 316 -16.22 16.28 22.02
C LEU A 316 -15.02 15.41 22.41
N TYR A 317 -14.10 15.20 21.48
CA TYR A 317 -12.89 14.41 21.68
C TYR A 317 -12.03 15.00 22.80
N THR A 318 -11.70 16.29 22.73
CA THR A 318 -10.91 17.02 23.76
C THR A 318 -11.54 16.88 25.15
N ARG A 319 -12.86 17.06 25.26
CA ARG A 319 -13.57 16.91 26.53
C ARG A 319 -13.54 15.49 27.07
N PHE A 320 -13.63 14.48 26.20
CA PHE A 320 -13.66 13.08 26.62
C PHE A 320 -12.28 12.60 27.11
N ILE A 321 -11.21 12.96 26.39
CA ILE A 321 -9.84 12.57 26.78
C ILE A 321 -9.25 13.47 27.87
N GLY A 322 -9.80 14.66 28.08
CA GLY A 322 -9.39 15.60 29.13
C GLY A 322 -8.23 16.51 28.74
N GLU A 323 -7.78 16.48 27.48
CA GLU A 323 -6.70 17.32 26.98
C GLU A 323 -6.87 17.62 25.49
N ARG A 324 -6.22 18.70 25.03
CA ARG A 324 -6.17 19.08 23.62
C ARG A 324 -4.84 18.65 23.01
N ARG A 325 -4.89 17.88 21.92
CA ARG A 325 -3.70 17.40 21.19
C ARG A 325 -3.68 17.96 19.77
N PRO A 326 -2.91 19.02 19.47
CA PRO A 326 -2.76 19.52 18.11
C PRO A 326 -2.13 18.46 17.21
N TYR A 327 -2.85 18.01 16.17
CA TYR A 327 -2.41 16.92 15.30
C TYR A 327 -1.01 17.14 14.71
N ARG A 328 -0.71 18.36 14.23
CA ARG A 328 0.59 18.71 13.65
C ARG A 328 1.75 18.61 14.65
N ASP A 329 1.49 18.87 15.93
CA ASP A 329 2.51 18.72 16.97
C ASP A 329 2.71 17.24 17.32
N LEU A 330 1.62 16.47 17.38
CA LEU A 330 1.68 15.03 17.56
C LEU A 330 2.50 14.36 16.46
N VAL A 331 2.20 14.62 15.18
CA VAL A 331 2.97 14.09 14.04
C VAL A 331 4.45 14.41 14.16
N TYR A 332 4.79 15.65 14.50
CA TYR A 332 6.17 16.08 14.69
C TYR A 332 6.86 15.30 15.82
N GLN A 333 6.18 15.09 16.97
CA GLN A 333 6.74 14.32 18.08
C GLN A 333 6.85 12.82 17.75
N SER A 334 5.85 12.24 17.07
CA SER A 334 5.86 10.83 16.68
C SER A 334 6.98 10.52 15.68
N LYS A 335 7.21 11.39 14.68
CA LYS A 335 8.37 11.28 13.80
C LYS A 335 9.69 11.32 14.57
N LYS A 336 9.81 12.21 15.58
CA LYS A 336 11.00 12.28 16.45
C LYS A 336 11.16 11.04 17.33
N LEU A 337 10.07 10.45 17.80
CA LEU A 337 10.08 9.22 18.57
C LEU A 337 10.66 8.07 17.73
N ILE A 338 10.12 7.86 16.53
CA ILE A 338 10.60 6.82 15.61
C ILE A 338 12.07 7.02 15.25
N MET A 339 12.47 8.25 14.96
CA MET A 339 13.86 8.58 14.68
C MET A 339 14.82 8.26 15.84
N ARG A 340 14.34 8.34 17.08
CA ARG A 340 15.14 7.99 18.27
C ARG A 340 15.12 6.49 18.57
N ALA A 341 13.97 5.86 18.45
CA ALA A 341 13.74 4.47 18.86
C ALA A 341 14.21 3.45 17.81
N SER A 342 13.89 3.68 16.53
CA SER A 342 14.07 2.68 15.47
C SER A 342 15.01 3.12 14.34
N MET A 343 15.32 4.41 14.21
CA MET A 343 16.14 4.94 13.10
C MET A 343 17.33 5.79 13.55
N SER A 344 17.86 5.51 14.74
CA SER A 344 19.01 6.24 15.31
C SER A 344 20.28 6.04 14.48
N SER A 345 20.50 4.85 13.93
CA SER A 345 21.61 4.54 13.03
C SER A 345 21.58 5.40 11.76
N GLU A 346 20.42 5.54 11.13
CA GLU A 346 20.26 6.31 9.89
C GLU A 346 20.47 7.81 10.11
N LEU A 347 19.99 8.33 11.24
CA LEU A 347 20.29 9.70 11.64
C LEU A 347 21.77 9.92 11.94
N ASN A 348 22.45 8.95 12.56
CA ASN A 348 23.89 9.06 12.82
C ASN A 348 24.68 9.08 11.51
N VAL A 349 24.32 8.25 10.52
CA VAL A 349 24.94 8.27 9.19
C VAL A 349 24.79 9.65 8.54
N LEU A 350 23.58 10.23 8.54
CA LEU A 350 23.35 11.57 8.01
C LEU A 350 24.13 12.65 8.76
N GLY A 351 24.16 12.59 10.09
CA GLY A 351 24.92 13.53 10.93
C GLY A 351 26.42 13.48 10.66
N HIS A 352 26.99 12.29 10.57
CA HIS A 352 28.42 12.11 10.24
C HIS A 352 28.74 12.53 8.82
N GLN A 353 27.85 12.27 7.85
CA GLN A 353 28.01 12.80 6.49
C GLN A 353 28.03 14.32 6.50
N LEU A 354 27.08 14.98 7.16
CA LEU A 354 27.05 16.44 7.28
C LEU A 354 28.32 16.99 7.93
N ASN A 355 28.82 16.36 8.99
CA ASN A 355 30.02 16.81 9.69
C ASN A 355 31.27 16.75 8.78
N ARG A 356 31.42 15.66 8.01
CA ARG A 356 32.53 15.55 7.05
C ARG A 356 32.45 16.59 5.94
N LEU A 357 31.24 16.98 5.53
CA LEU A 357 31.04 18.01 4.51
C LEU A 357 31.28 19.41 5.07
N SER A 358 30.82 19.69 6.30
CA SER A 358 31.01 20.99 6.94
C SER A 358 32.48 21.28 7.26
N GLU A 359 33.28 20.25 7.60
CA GLU A 359 34.72 20.40 7.88
C GLU A 359 35.55 20.88 6.68
N ARG A 360 35.04 20.74 5.45
CA ARG A 360 35.74 21.12 4.21
C ARG A 360 35.59 22.59 3.84
N ASP A 361 34.64 23.30 4.43
CA ASP A 361 34.40 24.73 4.19
C ASP A 361 34.53 25.53 5.47
N ARG A 362 35.35 26.59 5.43
CA ARG A 362 35.58 27.51 6.55
C ARG A 362 34.29 28.16 7.09
N HIS A 363 33.25 28.33 6.28
CA HIS A 363 31.99 28.97 6.69
C HIS A 363 31.11 28.04 7.53
N TYR A 364 31.31 26.72 7.42
CA TYR A 364 30.48 25.70 8.08
C TYR A 364 31.26 24.86 9.10
N ARG A 365 32.59 24.97 9.13
CA ARG A 365 33.48 24.16 9.98
C ARG A 365 33.22 24.25 11.49
N ASP A 366 32.64 25.35 11.96
CA ASP A 366 32.31 25.55 13.38
C ASP A 366 31.03 24.80 13.81
N PHE A 367 30.31 24.17 12.88
CA PHE A 367 29.13 23.38 13.22
C PHE A 367 29.55 22.05 13.86
N THR A 368 29.06 21.82 15.09
CA THR A 368 29.32 20.56 15.80
C THR A 368 28.47 19.43 15.24
N LEU A 369 28.98 18.20 15.28
CA LEU A 369 28.24 16.98 14.93
C LEU A 369 26.86 16.93 15.61
N ASN A 370 26.78 17.22 16.91
CA ASN A 370 25.50 17.22 17.64
C ASN A 370 24.51 18.24 17.05
N SER A 371 24.98 19.43 16.68
CA SER A 371 24.14 20.46 16.07
C SER A 371 23.65 20.09 14.68
N LEU A 372 24.48 19.42 13.88
CA LEU A 372 24.14 18.91 12.54
C LEU A 372 23.13 17.75 12.61
N THR A 373 23.39 16.76 13.47
CA THR A 373 22.47 15.64 13.72
C THR A 373 21.13 16.14 14.26
N HIS A 374 21.16 17.16 15.12
CA HIS A 374 19.94 17.81 15.60
C HIS A 374 19.20 18.48 14.43
N ALA A 375 19.87 19.32 13.64
CA ALA A 375 19.24 20.06 12.55
C ALA A 375 18.60 19.13 11.51
N VAL A 376 19.30 18.07 11.07
CA VAL A 376 18.74 17.12 10.09
C VAL A 376 17.53 16.36 10.65
N ARG A 377 17.56 15.96 11.92
CA ARG A 377 16.40 15.35 12.61
C ARG A 377 15.21 16.29 12.62
N GLU A 378 15.42 17.56 12.93
CA GLU A 378 14.35 18.57 12.97
C GLU A 378 13.76 18.85 11.59
N ILE A 379 14.59 18.86 10.54
CA ILE A 379 14.15 18.99 9.15
C ILE A 379 13.31 17.77 8.73
N ILE A 380 13.77 16.54 9.01
CA ILE A 380 13.03 15.31 8.70
C ILE A 380 11.69 15.27 9.44
N ALA A 381 11.66 15.65 10.73
CA ALA A 381 10.42 15.73 11.51
C ALA A 381 9.41 16.74 10.93
N CYS A 382 9.89 17.79 10.26
CA CYS A 382 9.06 18.81 9.63
C CYS A 382 8.75 18.53 8.15
N PHE A 383 9.29 17.44 7.58
CA PHE A 383 9.15 17.13 6.16
C PHE A 383 7.68 16.77 5.83
N PRO A 384 7.06 17.42 4.83
CA PRO A 384 5.62 17.34 4.62
C PRO A 384 5.15 16.10 3.84
N VAL A 385 6.04 15.48 3.06
CA VAL A 385 5.73 14.32 2.19
C VAL A 385 6.60 13.11 2.57
N TYR A 386 6.36 11.94 1.98
CA TYR A 386 7.17 10.75 2.26
C TYR A 386 8.63 10.97 1.86
N ARG A 387 8.88 11.48 0.65
CA ARG A 387 10.23 11.82 0.19
C ARG A 387 10.19 12.84 -0.94
N SER A 388 11.32 13.48 -1.18
CA SER A 388 11.56 14.20 -2.44
C SER A 388 12.14 13.26 -3.50
N TYR A 389 12.14 13.75 -4.75
CA TYR A 389 12.74 13.08 -5.90
C TYR A 389 13.80 13.96 -6.58
N LEU A 390 14.79 14.34 -5.78
CA LEU A 390 16.02 14.98 -6.25
C LEU A 390 16.88 13.92 -6.95
N THR A 391 17.20 14.18 -8.20
CA THR A 391 18.18 13.45 -9.02
C THR A 391 19.21 14.43 -9.53
N THR A 392 20.44 13.95 -9.72
CA THR A 392 21.55 14.76 -10.21
C THR A 392 21.74 14.75 -11.71
N ASP A 393 20.92 13.97 -12.41
CA ASP A 393 20.84 13.99 -13.88
C ASP A 393 20.05 15.21 -14.36
N ARG A 394 19.33 15.88 -13.45
CA ARG A 394 18.67 17.16 -13.71
C ARG A 394 19.55 18.32 -13.28
N GLU A 395 19.55 19.37 -14.10
CA GLU A 395 20.26 20.63 -13.79
C GLU A 395 19.68 21.33 -12.56
N ALA A 396 18.37 21.18 -12.31
CA ALA A 396 17.69 21.77 -11.16
C ALA A 396 16.67 20.80 -10.54
N PRO A 397 16.45 20.89 -9.20
CA PRO A 397 15.32 20.25 -8.54
C PRO A 397 13.98 20.64 -9.16
N LEU A 398 12.99 19.75 -9.09
CA LEU A 398 11.62 20.11 -9.43
C LEU A 398 11.09 21.17 -8.44
N ASP A 399 10.28 22.10 -8.94
CA ASP A 399 9.71 23.20 -8.14
C ASP A 399 8.99 22.70 -6.86
N ARG A 400 8.25 21.58 -6.98
CA ARG A 400 7.57 20.96 -5.84
C ARG A 400 8.55 20.48 -4.76
N ASP A 401 9.65 19.85 -5.17
CA ASP A 401 10.63 19.24 -4.27
C ASP A 401 11.43 20.35 -3.57
N GLN A 402 11.76 21.41 -4.31
CA GLN A 402 12.31 22.63 -3.74
C GLN A 402 11.36 23.27 -2.71
N ALA A 403 10.06 23.36 -3.02
CA ALA A 403 9.07 23.92 -2.10
C ALA A 403 8.96 23.11 -0.80
N TYR A 404 8.97 21.77 -0.88
CA TYR A 404 8.94 20.90 0.30
C TYR A 404 10.16 21.08 1.20
N ILE A 405 11.36 21.14 0.61
CA ILE A 405 12.61 21.33 1.35
C ILE A 405 12.62 22.69 2.05
N VAL A 406 12.27 23.76 1.33
CA VAL A 406 12.20 25.12 1.89
C VAL A 406 11.18 25.19 3.03
N LEU A 407 10.01 24.58 2.86
CA LEU A 407 8.97 24.53 3.87
C LEU A 407 9.41 23.77 5.12
N ALA A 408 10.02 22.59 4.96
CA ALA A 408 10.52 21.77 6.06
C ALA A 408 11.59 22.50 6.87
N VAL A 409 12.55 23.12 6.18
CA VAL A 409 13.63 23.91 6.80
C VAL A 409 13.07 25.12 7.54
N ALA A 410 12.15 25.87 6.94
CA ALA A 410 11.54 27.02 7.59
C ALA A 410 10.76 26.64 8.87
N ARG A 411 10.03 25.52 8.83
CA ARG A 411 9.33 24.95 10.00
C ARG A 411 10.31 24.50 11.08
N ALA A 412 11.40 23.83 10.70
CA ALA A 412 12.44 23.38 11.62
C ALA A 412 13.12 24.56 12.32
N LYS A 413 13.48 25.63 11.59
CA LYS A 413 14.03 26.87 12.18
C LYS A 413 13.05 27.50 13.17
N ARG A 414 11.77 27.60 12.81
CA ARG A 414 10.74 28.21 13.69
C ARG A 414 10.55 27.43 14.99
N ARG A 415 10.61 26.10 14.94
CA ARG A 415 10.48 25.24 16.14
C ARG A 415 11.73 25.24 17.02
N ASN A 416 12.88 25.62 16.49
CA ASN A 416 14.18 25.53 17.18
C ASN A 416 14.92 26.88 17.19
N PRO A 417 14.37 27.93 17.86
CA PRO A 417 14.93 29.29 17.82
C PRO A 417 16.28 29.43 18.55
N THR A 418 16.67 28.45 19.37
CA THR A 418 17.93 28.48 20.13
C THR A 418 19.13 27.99 19.33
N LEU A 419 18.92 27.34 18.19
CA LEU A 419 19.98 26.88 17.30
C LEU A 419 20.35 27.96 16.29
N ASN A 420 21.62 27.99 15.89
CA ASN A 420 22.06 28.87 14.82
C ASN A 420 21.31 28.51 13.52
N GLY A 421 20.52 29.47 13.01
CA GLY A 421 19.74 29.32 11.78
C GLY A 421 20.58 28.94 10.56
N GLN A 422 21.86 29.28 10.53
CA GLN A 422 22.79 28.96 9.44
C GLN A 422 22.99 27.45 9.25
N ILE A 423 22.86 26.65 10.31
CA ILE A 423 22.99 25.18 10.22
C ILE A 423 21.86 24.61 9.35
N PHE A 424 20.64 25.13 9.53
CA PHE A 424 19.49 24.74 8.72
C PHE A 424 19.60 25.23 7.27
N ASP A 425 20.16 26.42 7.07
CA ASP A 425 20.42 26.98 5.74
C ASP A 425 21.47 26.15 4.99
N PHE A 426 22.54 25.71 5.67
CA PHE A 426 23.54 24.79 5.10
C PHE A 426 22.93 23.48 4.61
N VAL A 427 22.09 22.82 5.44
CA VAL A 427 21.42 21.58 5.03
C VAL A 427 20.46 21.82 3.85
N ARG A 428 19.72 22.94 3.85
CA ARG A 428 18.86 23.33 2.72
C ARG A 428 19.68 23.47 1.44
N ASP A 429 20.76 24.23 1.49
CA ASP A 429 21.55 24.57 0.30
C ASP A 429 22.31 23.35 -0.22
N LEU A 430 22.73 22.44 0.67
CA LEU A 430 23.25 21.13 0.30
C LEU A 430 22.21 20.28 -0.45
N LEU A 431 20.99 20.17 0.11
CA LEU A 431 19.90 19.42 -0.52
C LEU A 431 19.53 19.98 -1.90
N LEU A 432 19.52 21.31 -2.04
CA LEU A 432 19.14 21.99 -3.28
C LEU A 432 20.30 22.16 -4.29
N GLY A 433 21.53 21.74 -3.95
CA GLY A 433 22.69 21.94 -4.81
C GLY A 433 23.07 23.40 -5.02
N LYS A 434 22.80 24.24 -4.01
CA LYS A 434 23.06 25.69 -4.03
C LYS A 434 24.32 26.09 -3.26
N LEU A 435 25.10 25.13 -2.79
CA LEU A 435 26.39 25.40 -2.17
C LEU A 435 27.37 25.92 -3.23
N ASP A 436 28.23 26.85 -2.80
CA ASP A 436 29.26 27.46 -3.66
C ASP A 436 30.22 26.37 -4.20
N PRO A 437 30.58 26.36 -5.49
CA PRO A 437 31.56 25.41 -6.03
C PRO A 437 32.92 25.43 -5.30
N SER A 438 33.28 26.54 -4.65
CA SER A 438 34.50 26.68 -3.85
C SER A 438 34.49 25.91 -2.52
N THR A 439 33.34 25.37 -2.11
CA THR A 439 33.17 24.55 -0.89
C THR A 439 33.97 23.24 -0.89
N GLY A 440 34.56 22.85 -2.03
CA GLY A 440 35.29 21.59 -2.17
C GLY A 440 34.41 20.34 -2.07
N LEU A 441 33.08 20.51 -2.07
CA LEU A 441 32.13 19.42 -2.18
C LEU A 441 32.09 18.88 -3.61
N THR A 442 32.23 17.57 -3.73
CA THR A 442 32.01 16.89 -5.01
C THR A 442 30.52 16.68 -5.26
N LYS A 443 30.13 16.58 -6.54
CA LYS A 443 28.75 16.21 -6.91
C LYS A 443 28.35 14.86 -6.30
N GLU A 444 29.30 13.92 -6.20
CA GLU A 444 29.08 12.59 -5.62
C GLU A 444 28.81 12.63 -4.10
N ASP A 445 29.50 13.52 -3.37
CA ASP A 445 29.22 13.77 -1.96
C ASP A 445 27.78 14.26 -1.74
N GLN A 446 27.33 15.18 -2.57
CA GLN A 446 25.97 15.69 -2.54
C GLN A 446 24.95 14.58 -2.85
N ILE A 447 25.16 13.82 -3.93
CA ILE A 447 24.29 12.69 -4.33
C ILE A 447 24.09 11.74 -3.16
N ARG A 448 25.19 11.29 -2.56
CA ARG A 448 25.17 10.33 -1.46
C ARG A 448 24.36 10.85 -0.27
N PHE A 449 24.53 12.13 0.09
CA PHE A 449 23.77 12.73 1.18
C PHE A 449 22.28 12.87 0.83
N VAL A 450 21.97 13.42 -0.34
CA VAL A 450 20.60 13.62 -0.82
C VAL A 450 19.85 12.31 -0.91
N THR A 451 20.44 11.27 -1.52
CA THR A 451 19.80 9.97 -1.63
C THR A 451 19.55 9.37 -0.25
N LYS A 452 20.53 9.40 0.65
CA LYS A 452 20.35 8.85 2.00
C LYS A 452 19.26 9.61 2.78
N PHE A 453 19.20 10.92 2.64
CA PHE A 453 18.15 11.74 3.21
C PHE A 453 16.77 11.31 2.68
N GLN A 454 16.60 11.16 1.37
CA GLN A 454 15.34 10.75 0.74
C GLN A 454 14.90 9.34 1.15
N GLN A 455 15.84 8.41 1.29
CA GLN A 455 15.57 7.06 1.79
C GLN A 455 15.21 7.03 3.29
N THR A 456 15.54 8.08 4.05
CA THR A 456 15.25 8.17 5.49
C THR A 456 13.89 8.81 5.75
N THR A 457 13.49 9.81 4.97
CA THR A 457 12.22 10.54 5.21
C THR A 457 10.99 9.65 5.05
N GLY A 458 11.01 8.70 4.11
CA GLY A 458 9.87 7.82 3.81
C GLY A 458 9.51 6.91 4.99
N PRO A 459 10.46 6.11 5.50
CA PRO A 459 10.27 5.30 6.70
C PRO A 459 9.86 6.10 7.94
N VAL A 460 10.43 7.29 8.14
CA VAL A 460 10.04 8.17 9.26
C VAL A 460 8.60 8.65 9.11
N MET A 461 8.13 8.95 7.89
CA MET A 461 6.74 9.30 7.63
C MET A 461 5.81 8.12 7.93
N ALA A 462 6.06 6.95 7.34
CA ALA A 462 5.21 5.78 7.51
C ALA A 462 5.09 5.39 8.98
N LYS A 463 6.22 5.14 9.66
CA LYS A 463 6.19 4.70 11.07
C LYS A 463 5.76 5.82 12.02
N GLY A 464 6.17 7.05 11.76
CA GLY A 464 5.88 8.19 12.62
C GLY A 464 4.43 8.65 12.52
N VAL A 465 3.79 8.50 11.36
CA VAL A 465 2.41 8.93 11.14
C VAL A 465 1.47 7.75 11.17
N GLU A 466 1.64 6.80 10.27
CA GLU A 466 0.69 5.70 10.07
C GLU A 466 0.69 4.70 11.22
N ASP A 467 1.87 4.37 11.74
CA ASP A 467 2.01 3.35 12.79
C ASP A 467 2.10 3.95 14.20
N THR A 468 2.10 5.29 14.31
CA THR A 468 2.18 5.97 15.62
C THR A 468 1.10 7.03 15.76
N ALA A 469 1.16 8.14 15.01
CA ALA A 469 0.24 9.26 15.20
C ALA A 469 -1.23 8.87 14.99
N PHE A 470 -1.52 7.97 14.04
CA PHE A 470 -2.86 7.45 13.76
C PHE A 470 -3.47 6.60 14.87
N TYR A 471 -2.67 6.07 15.79
CA TYR A 471 -3.17 5.33 16.97
C TYR A 471 -3.29 6.23 18.21
N VAL A 472 -2.79 7.47 18.12
CA VAL A 472 -2.83 8.45 19.21
C VAL A 472 -3.88 9.55 18.96
N TYR A 473 -4.08 9.98 17.71
CA TYR A 473 -5.05 11.01 17.35
C TYR A 473 -6.42 10.40 17.01
N ASN A 474 -7.19 10.05 18.03
CA ASN A 474 -8.40 9.25 17.86
C ASN A 474 -9.67 10.07 17.63
N ARG A 475 -9.58 11.33 17.15
CA ARG A 475 -10.74 12.24 16.96
C ARG A 475 -11.86 11.59 16.15
N LEU A 476 -11.52 11.01 15.00
CA LEU A 476 -12.38 10.21 14.15
C LEU A 476 -11.51 9.20 13.39
N ILE A 477 -11.48 7.94 13.84
CA ILE A 477 -10.46 6.97 13.40
C ILE A 477 -10.65 6.47 11.96
N SER A 478 -11.78 6.78 11.32
CA SER A 478 -11.97 6.51 9.88
C SER A 478 -11.13 7.43 8.99
N LEU A 479 -10.59 8.52 9.52
CA LEU A 479 -9.64 9.39 8.82
C LEU A 479 -8.18 8.92 9.01
N ASN A 480 -7.94 8.02 9.96
CA ASN A 480 -6.63 7.50 10.31
C ASN A 480 -6.32 6.28 9.43
N GLU A 481 -6.09 6.56 8.15
CA GLU A 481 -5.91 5.56 7.10
C GLU A 481 -4.65 5.84 6.28
N VAL A 482 -4.07 4.82 5.65
CA VAL A 482 -2.85 4.94 4.84
C VAL A 482 -3.03 6.04 3.78
N GLY A 483 -2.14 7.04 3.78
CA GLY A 483 -2.21 8.24 2.93
C GLY A 483 -3.24 9.31 3.36
N GLY A 484 -3.96 9.08 4.45
CA GLY A 484 -4.90 10.04 5.02
C GLY A 484 -4.21 11.15 5.80
N ASP A 485 -4.87 12.30 5.90
CA ASP A 485 -4.47 13.37 6.81
C ASP A 485 -5.64 13.72 7.74
N PRO A 486 -5.64 13.22 8.99
CA PRO A 486 -6.65 13.54 10.00
C PRO A 486 -6.83 15.03 10.32
N ALA A 487 -5.91 15.91 9.89
CA ALA A 487 -6.13 17.36 9.94
C ALA A 487 -7.27 17.81 9.00
N HIS A 488 -7.52 17.06 7.93
CA HIS A 488 -8.59 17.29 6.96
C HIS A 488 -9.81 16.44 7.33
N PHE A 489 -10.79 17.06 7.98
CA PHE A 489 -11.90 16.33 8.58
C PHE A 489 -12.88 15.73 7.55
N GLY A 490 -13.06 16.37 6.41
CA GLY A 490 -13.96 15.92 5.34
C GLY A 490 -13.84 16.80 4.10
N SER A 491 -14.49 16.40 3.02
CA SER A 491 -14.38 17.07 1.71
C SER A 491 -15.75 17.47 1.17
N SER A 492 -15.81 18.58 0.44
CA SER A 492 -17.04 18.96 -0.28
C SER A 492 -17.20 18.15 -1.57
N VAL A 493 -18.43 18.07 -2.08
CA VAL A 493 -18.75 17.41 -3.35
C VAL A 493 -18.00 18.08 -4.51
N GLU A 494 -17.87 19.41 -4.47
CA GLU A 494 -17.15 20.20 -5.47
C GLU A 494 -15.65 19.88 -5.47
N ALA A 495 -15.04 19.79 -4.29
CA ALA A 495 -13.64 19.41 -4.13
C ALA A 495 -13.39 17.99 -4.65
N PHE A 496 -14.30 17.05 -4.36
CA PHE A 496 -14.27 15.69 -4.91
C PHE A 496 -14.30 15.69 -6.45
N HIS A 497 -15.29 16.35 -7.07
CA HIS A 497 -15.38 16.42 -8.52
C HIS A 497 -14.17 17.10 -9.17
N GLN A 498 -13.59 18.11 -8.53
CA GLN A 498 -12.38 18.74 -9.01
C GLN A 498 -11.20 17.76 -9.03
N ALA A 499 -10.98 17.04 -7.93
CA ALA A 499 -9.93 16.03 -7.85
C ALA A 499 -10.12 14.88 -8.87
N ILE A 500 -11.36 14.45 -9.12
CA ILE A 500 -11.66 13.45 -10.17
C ILE A 500 -11.34 13.98 -11.59
N ARG A 501 -11.61 15.27 -11.87
CA ARG A 501 -11.23 15.88 -13.16
C ARG A 501 -9.71 15.93 -13.35
N GLU A 502 -8.98 16.31 -12.31
CA GLU A 502 -7.51 16.35 -12.31
C GLU A 502 -6.92 14.95 -12.51
N ARG A 503 -7.47 13.95 -11.80
CA ARG A 503 -7.10 12.55 -11.96
C ARG A 503 -7.34 12.05 -13.38
N ARG A 504 -8.49 12.35 -14.00
CA ARG A 504 -8.76 11.99 -15.40
C ARG A 504 -7.76 12.61 -16.37
N ALA A 505 -7.33 13.85 -16.12
CA ALA A 505 -6.39 14.57 -16.98
C ALA A 505 -4.94 14.09 -16.82
N GLY A 506 -4.52 13.68 -15.62
CA GLY A 506 -3.14 13.28 -15.33
C GLY A 506 -2.91 11.77 -15.31
N TRP A 507 -3.83 11.02 -14.71
CA TRP A 507 -3.67 9.59 -14.36
C TRP A 507 -4.98 8.82 -14.56
N PRO A 508 -5.54 8.78 -15.79
CA PRO A 508 -6.85 8.18 -16.07
C PRO A 508 -6.94 6.69 -15.73
N TYR A 509 -5.79 6.00 -15.70
CA TYR A 509 -5.69 4.56 -15.46
C TYR A 509 -5.19 4.18 -14.06
N SER A 510 -5.04 5.16 -13.16
CA SER A 510 -4.68 4.88 -11.77
C SER A 510 -5.79 4.08 -11.09
N MET A 511 -5.42 3.21 -10.15
CA MET A 511 -6.36 2.35 -9.43
C MET A 511 -7.22 3.15 -8.45
N SER A 512 -8.53 2.90 -8.42
CA SER A 512 -9.46 3.44 -7.42
C SER A 512 -9.69 2.40 -6.33
N ALA A 513 -8.85 2.42 -5.29
CA ALA A 513 -8.95 1.48 -4.17
C ALA A 513 -9.82 2.02 -3.03
N THR A 514 -10.57 1.14 -2.38
CA THR A 514 -11.33 1.43 -1.15
C THR A 514 -10.88 0.56 0.00
N SER A 515 -10.34 -0.63 -0.23
CA SER A 515 -9.66 -1.44 0.79
C SER A 515 -8.46 -2.13 0.17
N THR A 516 -7.41 -2.32 0.96
CA THR A 516 -6.20 -3.06 0.56
C THR A 516 -5.82 -4.05 1.66
N HIS A 517 -4.72 -4.77 1.46
CA HIS A 517 -4.16 -5.62 2.51
C HIS A 517 -3.46 -4.80 3.62
N ASP A 518 -3.09 -3.53 3.36
CA ASP A 518 -2.40 -2.67 4.32
C ASP A 518 -3.28 -1.56 4.90
N THR A 519 -4.53 -1.41 4.44
CA THR A 519 -5.46 -0.46 5.05
C THR A 519 -5.66 -0.79 6.52
N LYS A 520 -5.56 0.23 7.38
CA LYS A 520 -5.71 0.13 8.84
C LYS A 520 -7.11 -0.34 9.23
N ARG A 521 -8.13 -0.05 8.42
CA ARG A 521 -9.50 -0.58 8.54
C ARG A 521 -10.07 -0.98 7.16
N GLY A 522 -11.08 -1.86 7.13
CA GLY A 522 -11.86 -2.11 5.91
C GLY A 522 -12.79 -0.94 5.56
N GLU A 523 -13.18 -0.82 4.29
CA GLU A 523 -14.08 0.23 3.80
C GLU A 523 -15.41 0.32 4.57
N ASP A 524 -16.07 -0.81 4.84
CA ASP A 524 -17.33 -0.84 5.59
C ASP A 524 -17.18 -0.38 7.04
N VAL A 525 -16.01 -0.67 7.64
CA VAL A 525 -15.70 -0.23 9.01
C VAL A 525 -15.55 1.28 9.04
N ARG A 526 -14.84 1.87 8.06
CA ARG A 526 -14.71 3.32 7.95
C ARG A 526 -16.04 3.98 7.64
N ALA A 527 -16.83 3.44 6.71
CA ALA A 527 -18.14 3.96 6.34
C ALA A 527 -19.08 4.09 7.54
N ARG A 528 -19.07 3.11 8.47
CA ARG A 528 -19.87 3.18 9.69
C ARG A 528 -19.38 4.23 10.68
N ILE A 529 -18.06 4.37 10.82
CA ILE A 529 -17.46 5.38 11.70
C ILE A 529 -17.70 6.79 11.14
N ASN A 530 -17.76 6.97 9.82
CA ASN A 530 -18.06 8.25 9.17
C ASN A 530 -19.43 8.84 9.56
N VAL A 531 -20.36 8.02 10.07
CA VAL A 531 -21.68 8.46 10.54
C VAL A 531 -21.63 9.07 11.95
N LEU A 532 -20.56 8.83 12.73
CA LEU A 532 -20.47 9.35 14.11
C LEU A 532 -20.63 10.88 14.24
N PRO A 533 -20.04 11.70 13.35
CA PRO A 533 -20.25 13.15 13.36
C PRO A 533 -21.72 13.55 13.13
N GLU A 534 -22.50 12.81 12.32
CA GLU A 534 -23.93 13.03 12.13
C GLU A 534 -24.73 12.75 13.41
N LEU A 535 -24.27 11.77 14.20
CA LEU A 535 -24.92 11.31 15.43
C LEU A 535 -24.21 11.81 16.70
N ARG A 536 -23.51 12.95 16.62
CA ARG A 536 -22.64 13.48 17.69
C ARG A 536 -23.25 13.44 19.10
N GLU A 537 -24.51 13.84 19.25
CA GLU A 537 -25.16 13.85 20.57
C GLU A 537 -25.39 12.44 21.12
N ARG A 538 -25.81 11.50 20.26
CA ARG A 538 -25.98 10.09 20.61
C ARG A 538 -24.62 9.47 20.92
N TRP A 539 -23.60 9.78 20.12
CA TRP A 539 -22.23 9.34 20.33
C TRP A 539 -21.68 9.82 21.68
N SER A 540 -21.81 11.12 22.00
CA SER A 540 -21.38 11.68 23.29
C SER A 540 -22.06 11.01 24.48
N LYS A 541 -23.37 10.71 24.38
CA LYS A 541 -24.10 10.00 25.45
C LYS A 541 -23.65 8.54 25.58
N ALA A 542 -23.39 7.88 24.45
CA ALA A 542 -22.95 6.49 24.40
C ALA A 542 -21.57 6.30 25.05
N ILE A 543 -20.55 7.08 24.63
CA ILE A 543 -19.20 6.99 25.20
C ILE A 543 -19.18 7.29 26.70
N ALA A 544 -19.96 8.28 27.17
CA ALA A 544 -20.05 8.62 28.58
C ALA A 544 -20.70 7.50 29.41
N ARG A 545 -21.69 6.81 28.84
CA ARG A 545 -22.34 5.65 29.46
C ARG A 545 -21.39 4.45 29.50
N TRP A 546 -20.75 4.11 28.39
CA TRP A 546 -19.82 2.97 28.31
C TRP A 546 -18.59 3.18 29.19
N ALA A 547 -18.02 4.38 29.20
CA ALA A 547 -16.99 4.81 30.14
C ALA A 547 -17.34 4.55 31.61
N ARG A 548 -18.61 4.75 31.99
CA ARG A 548 -19.09 4.51 33.36
C ARG A 548 -19.21 3.02 33.66
N LEU A 549 -19.76 2.24 32.72
CA LEU A 549 -19.90 0.79 32.84
C LEU A 549 -18.54 0.10 32.94
N ASN A 550 -17.56 0.58 32.16
CA ASN A 550 -16.24 -0.01 32.07
C ASN A 550 -15.28 0.44 33.18
N ARG A 551 -15.68 1.39 34.03
CA ARG A 551 -14.84 1.91 35.13
C ARG A 551 -14.27 0.80 36.03
N ARG A 552 -15.03 -0.28 36.24
CA ARG A 552 -14.62 -1.41 37.09
C ARG A 552 -13.51 -2.29 36.49
N TYR A 553 -13.28 -2.19 35.19
CA TYR A 553 -12.26 -2.97 34.48
C TYR A 553 -10.94 -2.20 34.33
N ARG A 554 -10.89 -0.93 34.73
CA ARG A 554 -9.66 -0.14 34.74
C ARG A 554 -8.73 -0.66 35.83
N THR A 555 -7.49 -0.92 35.46
CA THR A 555 -6.42 -1.32 36.36
C THR A 555 -5.32 -0.27 36.36
N GLU A 556 -4.40 -0.38 37.31
CA GLU A 556 -3.18 0.42 37.31
C GLU A 556 -2.07 -0.38 36.63
N VAL A 557 -1.52 0.18 35.56
CA VAL A 557 -0.39 -0.38 34.79
C VAL A 557 0.66 0.72 34.72
N GLU A 558 1.87 0.44 35.22
CA GLU A 558 2.98 1.40 35.24
C GLU A 558 2.60 2.78 35.85
N GLU A 559 1.94 2.75 37.01
CA GLU A 559 1.47 3.94 37.76
C GLU A 559 0.44 4.79 36.99
N ARG A 560 -0.19 4.23 35.94
CA ARG A 560 -1.21 4.90 35.14
C ARG A 560 -2.47 4.05 35.04
N PRO A 561 -3.66 4.69 35.06
CA PRO A 561 -4.91 3.97 34.85
C PRO A 561 -5.01 3.52 33.40
N ALA A 562 -5.06 2.20 33.19
CA ALA A 562 -5.22 1.57 31.88
C ALA A 562 -6.55 0.78 31.81
N PRO A 563 -7.25 0.78 30.66
CA PRO A 563 -7.04 1.66 29.51
C PRO A 563 -7.28 3.14 29.86
N ASP A 564 -6.53 4.03 29.22
CA ASP A 564 -6.75 5.46 29.40
C ASP A 564 -8.03 5.93 28.66
N ARG A 565 -8.35 7.23 28.71
CA ARG A 565 -9.55 7.74 27.99
C ARG A 565 -9.38 7.74 26.47
N ASN A 566 -8.18 7.91 25.97
CA ASN A 566 -7.89 7.89 24.55
C ASN A 566 -7.96 6.47 23.97
N ASP A 567 -7.48 5.48 24.72
CA ASP A 567 -7.58 4.05 24.42
C ASP A 567 -9.05 3.61 24.38
N GLU A 568 -9.85 4.00 25.38
CA GLU A 568 -11.29 3.76 25.38
C GLU A 568 -11.99 4.40 24.17
N TYR A 569 -11.57 5.60 23.76
CA TYR A 569 -12.17 6.29 22.63
C TYR A 569 -11.87 5.63 21.29
N LEU A 570 -10.65 5.10 21.11
CA LEU A 570 -10.27 4.23 20.00
C LEU A 570 -11.11 2.94 20.02
N PHE A 571 -11.13 2.25 21.15
CA PHE A 571 -11.87 1.00 21.33
C PHE A 571 -13.36 1.14 20.98
N TYR A 572 -14.03 2.19 21.47
CA TYR A 572 -15.45 2.40 21.20
C TYR A 572 -15.75 2.64 19.71
N GLN A 573 -14.89 3.39 19.00
CA GLN A 573 -15.05 3.59 17.56
C GLN A 573 -14.79 2.29 16.78
N THR A 574 -13.75 1.54 17.17
CA THR A 574 -13.44 0.23 16.57
C THR A 574 -14.59 -0.74 16.72
N LEU A 575 -15.18 -0.83 17.93
CA LEU A 575 -16.35 -1.66 18.17
C LEU A 575 -17.52 -1.24 17.28
N VAL A 576 -17.89 0.04 17.24
CA VAL A 576 -18.99 0.52 16.39
C VAL A 576 -18.75 0.22 14.92
N GLY A 577 -17.53 0.41 14.44
CA GLY A 577 -17.17 0.13 13.04
C GLY A 577 -17.23 -1.35 12.71
N ALA A 578 -16.67 -2.21 13.57
CA ALA A 578 -16.54 -3.64 13.30
C ALA A 578 -17.72 -4.51 13.76
N TRP A 579 -18.65 -3.98 14.56
CA TRP A 579 -19.76 -4.77 15.13
C TRP A 579 -20.60 -5.45 14.04
N PRO A 580 -20.88 -6.76 14.12
CA PRO A 580 -21.65 -7.43 13.07
C PRO A 580 -23.10 -6.95 13.02
N LEU A 581 -23.67 -6.88 11.81
CA LEU A 581 -25.06 -6.50 11.59
C LEU A 581 -26.04 -7.64 11.92
N MET A 582 -25.56 -8.87 11.83
CA MET A 582 -26.34 -10.07 12.13
C MET A 582 -26.06 -10.52 13.56
N THR A 583 -27.02 -11.22 14.16
CA THR A 583 -26.83 -11.87 15.45
C THR A 583 -25.67 -12.86 15.38
N MET A 584 -24.76 -12.78 16.35
CA MET A 584 -23.68 -13.76 16.52
C MET A 584 -24.19 -14.93 17.37
N ASP A 585 -23.79 -16.14 16.99
CA ASP A 585 -23.79 -17.27 17.92
C ASP A 585 -22.59 -17.14 18.88
N GLU A 586 -22.50 -18.02 19.88
CA GLU A 586 -21.43 -17.98 20.89
C GLU A 586 -20.03 -18.10 20.27
N VAL A 587 -19.86 -18.98 19.28
CA VAL A 587 -18.57 -19.19 18.61
C VAL A 587 -18.10 -17.94 17.87
N ARG A 588 -18.98 -17.32 17.07
CA ARG A 588 -18.64 -16.07 16.36
C ARG A 588 -18.41 -14.92 17.31
N TYR A 589 -19.10 -14.89 18.45
CA TYR A 589 -18.88 -13.90 19.48
C TYR A 589 -17.47 -14.05 20.08
N GLU A 590 -17.06 -15.26 20.44
CA GLU A 590 -15.70 -15.53 20.95
C GLU A 590 -14.61 -15.20 19.92
N GLU A 591 -14.82 -15.56 18.66
CA GLU A 591 -13.93 -15.18 17.55
C GLU A 591 -13.84 -13.66 17.39
N PHE A 592 -14.96 -12.95 17.48
CA PHE A 592 -15.00 -11.50 17.40
C PHE A 592 -14.26 -10.86 18.57
N VAL A 593 -14.50 -11.31 19.80
CA VAL A 593 -13.79 -10.84 20.99
C VAL A 593 -12.29 -11.05 20.82
N THR A 594 -11.86 -12.25 20.43
CA THR A 594 -10.45 -12.56 20.20
C THR A 594 -9.81 -11.64 19.15
N ARG A 595 -10.54 -11.31 18.08
CA ARG A 595 -10.05 -10.39 17.04
C ARG A 595 -9.93 -8.96 17.55
N ILE A 596 -10.87 -8.49 18.37
CA ILE A 596 -10.83 -7.17 18.97
C ILE A 596 -9.70 -7.08 20.01
N GLU A 597 -9.51 -8.12 20.84
CA GLU A 597 -8.41 -8.20 21.81
C GLU A 597 -7.03 -8.22 21.16
N ARG A 598 -6.87 -8.85 20.00
CA ARG A 598 -5.60 -8.83 19.24
C ARG A 598 -5.34 -7.50 18.55
N TYR A 599 -6.39 -6.75 18.24
CA TYR A 599 -6.30 -5.47 17.56
C TYR A 599 -5.95 -4.33 18.52
N MET A 600 -6.53 -4.36 19.72
CA MET A 600 -6.26 -3.43 20.81
C MET A 600 -4.94 -3.80 21.51
#